data_AF-A0A6V7QCP5-F1
#
_entry.id   AF-A0A6V7QCP5-F1
#
_cell.length_a   1.000
_cell.length_b   1.000
_cell.length_c   1.000
_cell.angle_alpha   90.00
_cell.angle_beta   90.00
_cell.angle_gamma   90.00
#
_symmetry.space_group_name_H-M   'P 1'
#
loop_
_entity.id
_entity.type
_entity.pdbx_description
1 polymer ?
#
loop_
_entity_poly.entity_id
_entity_poly.type
_entity_poly.pdbx_seq_one_letter_code
_entity_poly.pdbx_strand_id
1 'polypeptide(L)'
;MGLKRTFSIYPCISASSSSSIALISPNGGNPRCGPNPRRGASIAPPPRPTRSPPIPPSSVESNFARYFAPDLLKPGHDQYVYRHANGLCVIGLAPTHIALKEEGGVTAVDFNVGKSDRSEMKVTGKRKRNAQHFESNTALCKVCANGTFYVVRCCVKGSLLEVNNRLIKQPDLLNSSADREGYIAIIMPKPSDWLKIKDSLLSYEEYNKLRGLC
;
A
#
# COMPACT_ATOMS: atom_id res chain seq x y z
N MET A 1 -14.19 7.88 33.60
CA MET A 1 -13.11 7.17 32.87
C MET A 1 -13.61 6.92 31.44
N GLY A 2 -13.15 7.71 30.46
CA GLY A 2 -13.65 7.63 29.09
C GLY A 2 -12.70 6.82 28.21
N LEU A 3 -13.20 5.71 27.68
CA LEU A 3 -12.52 4.80 26.76
C LEU A 3 -11.95 5.59 25.56
N LYS A 4 -10.62 5.71 25.48
CA LYS A 4 -9.94 6.28 24.31
C LYS A 4 -10.09 5.28 23.17
N ARG A 5 -11.00 5.53 22.22
CA ARG A 5 -11.00 4.83 20.93
C ARG A 5 -9.77 5.29 20.14
N THR A 6 -8.68 4.55 20.28
CA THR A 6 -7.53 4.62 19.38
C THR A 6 -8.04 4.17 18.00
N PHE A 7 -8.04 5.07 17.02
CA PHE A 7 -8.22 4.68 15.62
C PHE A 7 -6.98 3.90 15.21
N SER A 8 -6.99 2.59 15.44
CA SER A 8 -5.90 1.71 15.03
C SER A 8 -6.10 1.36 13.57
N ILE A 9 -5.38 2.05 12.68
CA ILE A 9 -5.25 1.68 11.26
C ILE A 9 -4.25 0.50 11.11
N TYR A 10 -3.46 0.24 12.16
CA TYR A 10 -2.41 -0.77 12.22
C TYR A 10 -2.83 -2.23 11.94
N PRO A 11 -4.01 -2.76 12.36
CA PRO A 11 -4.28 -4.19 12.17
C PRO A 11 -4.59 -4.59 10.72
N CYS A 12 -4.86 -3.65 9.81
CA CYS A 12 -5.04 -3.97 8.39
C CYS A 12 -3.71 -4.02 7.60
N ILE A 13 -2.66 -3.36 8.09
CA ILE A 13 -1.36 -3.28 7.39
C ILE A 13 -0.43 -4.44 7.81
N SER A 14 -0.52 -4.94 9.05
CA SER A 14 0.44 -5.90 9.61
C SER A 14 0.02 -7.38 9.64
N ALA A 15 -1.20 -7.73 9.21
CA ALA A 15 -1.72 -9.09 9.37
C ALA A 15 -1.32 -10.03 8.21
N SER A 16 -0.06 -10.49 8.18
CA SER A 16 0.27 -11.81 7.60
C SER A 16 1.68 -12.27 7.98
N SER A 17 1.82 -12.97 9.10
CA SER A 17 2.91 -13.94 9.24
C SER A 17 2.46 -15.09 10.13
N SER A 18 2.28 -16.26 9.50
CA SER A 18 2.58 -17.60 10.04
C SER A 18 2.15 -18.65 9.01
N SER A 19 3.04 -18.87 8.04
CA SER A 19 3.03 -20.09 7.23
C SER A 19 3.53 -21.24 8.10
N SER A 20 2.85 -22.38 8.06
CA SER A 20 3.45 -23.65 8.50
C SER A 20 3.10 -24.72 7.48
N ILE A 21 4.05 -24.94 6.57
CA ILE A 21 4.13 -26.09 5.68
C ILE A 21 4.71 -27.24 6.51
N ALA A 22 3.96 -28.32 6.66
CA ALA A 22 4.47 -29.58 7.20
C ALA A 22 4.96 -30.45 6.03
N LEU A 23 6.27 -30.68 5.98
CA LEU A 23 6.93 -31.68 5.15
C LEU A 23 6.85 -33.04 5.86
N ILE A 24 6.41 -34.09 5.16
CA ILE A 24 6.55 -35.48 5.61
C ILE A 24 7.32 -36.25 4.52
N SER A 25 8.46 -36.83 4.89
CA SER A 25 9.20 -37.83 4.11
C SER A 25 8.87 -39.26 4.59
N PRO A 26 9.09 -40.31 3.77
CA PRO A 26 8.53 -41.64 3.97
C PRO A 26 9.52 -42.60 4.64
N ASN A 27 9.01 -43.66 5.29
CA ASN A 27 9.81 -44.84 5.63
C ASN A 27 9.00 -46.15 5.52
N GLY A 28 9.51 -47.04 4.66
CA GLY A 28 9.69 -48.50 4.82
C GLY A 28 8.57 -49.41 5.32
N GLY A 29 8.21 -50.40 4.50
CA GLY A 29 7.66 -51.69 4.97
C GLY A 29 6.78 -52.45 3.97
N ASN A 30 7.32 -53.50 3.34
CA ASN A 30 6.62 -54.58 2.62
C ASN A 30 6.84 -55.89 3.44
N PRO A 31 6.25 -57.09 3.18
CA PRO A 31 5.16 -57.50 2.28
C PRO A 31 4.11 -58.45 2.92
N ARG A 32 3.06 -58.83 2.16
CA ARG A 32 2.60 -60.24 2.03
C ARG A 32 1.60 -60.42 0.88
N CYS A 33 1.72 -61.57 0.21
CA CYS A 33 1.08 -61.98 -1.05
C CYS A 33 -0.31 -62.61 -0.88
N GLY A 34 -1.12 -62.56 -1.95
CA GLY A 34 -2.25 -63.45 -2.24
C GLY A 34 -2.75 -63.25 -3.68
N PRO A 35 -3.26 -64.28 -4.40
CA PRO A 35 -3.23 -64.32 -5.88
C PRO A 35 -4.54 -63.90 -6.61
N ASN A 36 -4.35 -63.40 -7.84
CA ASN A 36 -5.18 -63.20 -9.07
C ASN A 36 -6.51 -64.01 -9.23
N PRO A 37 -7.47 -63.72 -10.18
CA PRO A 37 -7.33 -62.97 -11.46
C PRO A 37 -8.53 -62.15 -12.05
N ARG A 38 -8.22 -61.29 -13.05
CA ARG A 38 -8.97 -60.88 -14.29
C ARG A 38 -10.39 -60.25 -14.21
N ARG A 39 -10.53 -58.99 -14.68
CA ARG A 39 -11.20 -58.59 -15.96
C ARG A 39 -11.22 -57.06 -16.13
N GLY A 40 -11.09 -56.61 -17.39
CA GLY A 40 -10.79 -55.23 -17.76
C GLY A 40 -11.94 -54.23 -17.64
N ALA A 41 -11.58 -52.98 -17.36
CA ALA A 41 -12.39 -51.80 -17.61
C ALA A 41 -11.42 -50.65 -17.95
N SER A 42 -11.53 -50.12 -19.18
CA SER A 42 -10.84 -48.90 -19.60
C SER A 42 -11.49 -47.72 -18.88
N ILE A 43 -10.89 -47.23 -17.81
CA ILE A 43 -11.33 -46.03 -17.10
C ILE A 43 -10.63 -44.83 -17.76
N ALA A 44 -11.39 -43.96 -18.40
CA ALA A 44 -10.88 -42.68 -18.90
C ALA A 44 -10.34 -41.85 -17.72
N PRO A 45 -9.19 -41.16 -17.86
CA PRO A 45 -8.66 -40.34 -16.78
C PRO A 45 -9.63 -39.20 -16.45
N PRO A 46 -9.86 -38.88 -15.17
CA PRO A 46 -10.74 -37.79 -14.78
C PRO A 46 -10.20 -36.45 -15.31
N PRO A 47 -11.07 -35.50 -15.71
CA PRO A 47 -10.62 -34.17 -16.10
C PRO A 47 -9.91 -33.52 -14.90
N ARG A 48 -8.65 -33.11 -15.10
CA ARG A 48 -7.89 -32.35 -14.10
C ARG A 48 -8.68 -31.09 -13.75
N PRO A 49 -9.00 -30.81 -12.48
CA PRO A 49 -9.54 -29.53 -12.08
C PRO A 49 -8.40 -28.48 -12.14
N THR A 50 -8.14 -27.93 -13.32
CA THR A 50 -7.25 -26.78 -13.48
C THR A 50 -8.03 -25.51 -13.22
N ARG A 51 -8.25 -25.18 -11.94
CA ARG A 51 -8.36 -23.79 -11.51
C ARG A 51 -8.13 -23.72 -10.02
N SER A 52 -6.92 -23.30 -9.64
CA SER A 52 -6.68 -22.82 -8.27
C SER A 52 -7.72 -21.72 -7.95
N PRO A 53 -8.27 -21.69 -6.72
CA PRO A 53 -9.14 -20.60 -6.34
C PRO A 53 -8.39 -19.27 -6.52
N PRO A 54 -9.06 -18.20 -6.97
CA PRO A 54 -8.43 -16.90 -7.08
C PRO A 54 -7.86 -16.53 -5.72
N ILE A 55 -6.59 -16.10 -5.71
CA ILE A 55 -5.90 -15.65 -4.51
C ILE A 55 -6.76 -14.55 -3.87
N PRO A 56 -7.06 -14.62 -2.56
CA PRO A 56 -7.86 -13.59 -1.93
C PRO A 56 -7.18 -12.22 -2.07
N PRO A 57 -7.94 -11.16 -2.36
CA PRO A 57 -7.38 -9.81 -2.52
C PRO A 57 -6.70 -9.37 -1.23
N SER A 58 -5.57 -8.66 -1.33
CA SER A 58 -4.83 -8.25 -0.13
C SER A 58 -5.64 -7.23 0.69
N SER A 59 -5.31 -7.05 1.97
CA SER A 59 -6.02 -6.12 2.88
C SER A 59 -6.12 -4.69 2.33
N VAL A 60 -5.14 -4.25 1.55
CA VAL A 60 -5.19 -2.93 0.89
C VAL A 60 -6.22 -2.93 -0.24
N GLU A 61 -6.29 -4.01 -1.02
CA GLU A 61 -7.17 -4.13 -2.18
C GLU A 61 -8.64 -4.28 -1.79
N SER A 62 -8.91 -4.92 -0.65
CA SER A 62 -10.27 -5.12 -0.15
C SER A 62 -10.82 -3.92 0.62
N ASN A 63 -9.97 -3.18 1.35
CA ASN A 63 -10.41 -2.10 2.23
C ASN A 63 -10.25 -0.69 1.63
N PHE A 64 -9.45 -0.53 0.58
CA PHE A 64 -9.16 0.78 -0.01
C PHE A 64 -9.46 0.83 -1.50
N ALA A 65 -10.16 1.89 -1.90
CA ALA A 65 -10.27 2.28 -3.29
C ALA A 65 -8.95 2.96 -3.72
N ARG A 66 -8.32 2.45 -4.78
CA ARG A 66 -7.01 2.93 -5.25
C ARG A 66 -7.18 3.98 -6.32
N TYR A 67 -6.64 5.16 -6.04
CA TYR A 67 -6.56 6.28 -6.97
C TYR A 67 -5.12 6.72 -7.16
N PHE A 68 -4.82 7.35 -8.29
CA PHE A 68 -3.48 7.80 -8.65
C PHE A 68 -3.54 9.23 -9.18
N ALA A 69 -2.59 10.05 -8.73
CA ALA A 69 -2.33 11.39 -9.22
C ALA A 69 -1.06 11.34 -10.09
N PRO A 70 -1.21 11.19 -11.43
CA PRO A 70 -0.05 11.21 -12.31
C PRO A 70 0.54 12.62 -12.43
N ASP A 71 1.84 12.70 -12.68
CA ASP A 71 2.54 13.93 -13.10
C ASP A 71 2.28 15.16 -12.20
N LEU A 72 2.30 14.95 -10.87
CA LEU A 72 1.93 16.01 -9.94
C LEU A 72 2.94 17.16 -9.98
N LEU A 73 2.55 18.27 -10.64
CA LEU A 73 3.36 19.45 -11.00
C LEU A 73 4.54 19.20 -11.95
N LYS A 74 5.11 18.02 -11.94
CA LYS A 74 6.26 17.64 -12.76
C LYS A 74 6.02 16.25 -13.36
N PRO A 75 6.49 16.01 -14.60
CA PRO A 75 6.32 14.72 -15.24
C PRO A 75 7.03 13.62 -14.42
N GLY A 76 6.37 12.47 -14.28
CA GLY A 76 6.84 11.28 -13.56
C GLY A 76 6.80 11.38 -12.02
N HIS A 77 6.25 12.46 -11.46
CA HIS A 77 6.02 12.59 -10.02
C HIS A 77 4.68 11.99 -9.59
N ASP A 78 4.51 10.70 -9.88
CA ASP A 78 3.27 9.97 -9.64
C ASP A 78 3.07 9.60 -8.16
N GLN A 79 1.90 9.91 -7.62
CA GLN A 79 1.54 9.58 -6.25
C GLN A 79 0.25 8.77 -6.22
N TYR A 80 0.15 7.83 -5.29
CA TYR A 80 -1.10 7.12 -5.07
C TYR A 80 -1.88 7.76 -3.92
N VAL A 81 -3.21 7.63 -3.99
CA VAL A 81 -4.16 8.05 -2.98
C VAL A 81 -5.12 6.89 -2.73
N TYR A 82 -4.94 6.18 -1.62
CA TYR A 82 -5.79 5.06 -1.24
C TYR A 82 -6.87 5.53 -0.28
N ARG A 83 -8.12 5.44 -0.72
CA ARG A 83 -9.28 5.92 0.05
C ARG A 83 -9.99 4.77 0.75
N HIS A 84 -10.05 4.85 2.07
CA HIS A 84 -10.84 3.94 2.89
C HIS A 84 -12.33 4.35 2.89
N ALA A 85 -13.23 3.40 3.15
CA ALA A 85 -14.67 3.66 3.27
C ALA A 85 -15.01 4.72 4.35
N ASN A 86 -14.20 4.78 5.42
CA ASN A 86 -14.33 5.79 6.50
C ASN A 86 -13.91 7.21 6.08
N GLY A 87 -13.53 7.42 4.82
CA GLY A 87 -13.11 8.72 4.28
C GLY A 87 -11.66 9.10 4.56
N LEU A 88 -10.86 8.20 5.14
CA LEU A 88 -9.41 8.38 5.28
C LEU A 88 -8.72 8.18 3.93
N CYS A 89 -7.71 9.00 3.64
CA CYS A 89 -6.84 8.85 2.49
C CYS A 89 -5.41 8.58 2.93
N VAL A 90 -4.82 7.51 2.42
CA VAL A 90 -3.40 7.18 2.58
C VAL A 90 -2.67 7.62 1.31
N ILE A 91 -1.57 8.34 1.46
CA ILE A 91 -0.78 8.88 0.35
C ILE A 91 0.61 8.28 0.38
N GLY A 92 1.14 7.97 -0.79
CA GLY A 92 2.53 7.57 -0.97
C GLY A 92 2.98 7.65 -2.43
N LEU A 93 4.17 7.09 -2.70
CA LEU A 93 4.75 7.08 -4.04
C LEU A 93 4.13 5.99 -4.89
N ALA A 94 3.67 6.34 -6.10
CA ALA A 94 3.18 5.34 -7.03
C ALA A 94 4.35 4.50 -7.60
N PRO A 95 4.11 3.26 -8.05
CA PRO A 95 5.17 2.37 -8.53
C PRO A 95 6.00 2.93 -9.68
N THR A 96 5.42 3.80 -10.53
CA THR A 96 6.15 4.39 -11.66
C THR A 96 6.81 5.73 -11.37
N HIS A 97 6.79 6.18 -10.10
CA HIS A 97 7.41 7.43 -9.69
C HIS A 97 8.93 7.42 -9.97
N ILE A 98 9.46 8.53 -10.46
CA ILE A 98 10.88 8.65 -10.87
C ILE A 98 11.84 8.26 -9.73
N ALA A 99 11.60 8.73 -8.50
CA ALA A 99 12.46 8.40 -7.35
C ALA A 99 12.61 6.90 -7.05
N LEU A 100 11.65 6.05 -7.48
CA LEU A 100 11.75 4.59 -7.33
C LEU A 100 12.46 3.94 -8.53
N LYS A 101 12.50 4.62 -9.68
CA LYS A 101 13.17 4.17 -10.91
C LYS A 101 14.64 4.57 -11.00
N GLU A 102 15.04 5.59 -10.24
CA GLU A 102 16.44 5.99 -10.14
C GLU A 102 17.33 4.84 -9.66
N GLU A 103 18.56 4.81 -10.14
CA GLU A 103 19.55 3.81 -9.73
C GLU A 103 19.84 3.94 -8.22
N GLY A 104 19.69 2.83 -7.49
CA GLY A 104 19.80 2.82 -6.02
C GLY A 104 18.51 3.20 -5.27
N GLY A 105 17.45 3.60 -5.98
CA GLY A 105 16.14 3.93 -5.39
C GLY A 105 16.20 5.09 -4.39
N VAL A 106 15.23 5.09 -3.48
CA VAL A 106 15.14 6.10 -2.42
C VAL A 106 16.18 5.83 -1.34
N THR A 107 17.05 6.80 -1.10
CA THR A 107 18.15 6.71 -0.12
C THR A 107 17.88 7.49 1.16
N ALA A 108 17.02 8.50 1.13
CA ALA A 108 16.66 9.27 2.32
C ALA A 108 15.28 9.92 2.17
N VAL A 109 14.62 10.19 3.29
CA VAL A 109 13.36 10.94 3.34
C VAL A 109 13.46 12.03 4.39
N ASP A 110 13.15 13.27 3.99
CA ASP A 110 13.16 14.45 4.83
C ASP A 110 11.75 15.05 4.94
N PHE A 111 11.20 15.09 6.14
CA PHE A 111 9.89 15.69 6.42
C PHE A 111 9.98 17.19 6.74
N ASN A 112 11.18 17.77 6.70
CA ASN A 112 11.39 19.20 6.84
C ASN A 112 11.24 19.93 5.49
N VAL A 113 10.04 20.46 5.26
CA VAL A 113 9.67 21.18 4.04
C VAL A 113 9.82 22.71 4.18
N GLY A 114 10.79 23.16 4.98
CA GLY A 114 11.31 24.53 5.00
C GLY A 114 10.48 25.57 5.77
N LYS A 115 9.21 25.27 6.12
CA LYS A 115 8.38 26.14 6.98
C LYS A 115 8.03 25.52 8.33
N SER A 116 8.05 24.19 8.45
CA SER A 116 7.77 23.43 9.67
C SER A 116 8.20 21.97 9.46
N ASP A 117 8.73 21.32 10.49
CA ASP A 117 8.94 19.87 10.45
C ASP A 117 7.57 19.17 10.59
N ARG A 118 7.21 18.35 9.60
CA ARG A 118 5.94 17.63 9.59
C ARG A 118 5.98 16.37 10.45
N SER A 119 7.16 15.88 10.80
CA SER A 119 7.34 14.69 11.62
C SER A 119 6.92 14.88 13.08
N GLU A 120 7.02 16.11 13.57
CA GLU A 120 6.60 16.51 14.92
C GLU A 120 5.07 16.69 15.04
N MET A 121 4.36 16.73 13.90
CA MET A 121 2.94 17.02 13.85
C MET A 121 2.10 15.78 14.16
N LYS A 122 2.06 15.44 15.45
CA LYS A 122 1.19 14.37 15.94
C LYS A 122 -0.17 14.96 16.36
N VAL A 123 -1.24 14.59 15.65
CA VAL A 123 -2.60 14.96 16.06
C VAL A 123 -2.98 14.15 17.30
N THR A 124 -2.79 14.74 18.47
CA THR A 124 -3.15 14.13 19.76
C THR A 124 -4.33 14.86 20.41
N GLY A 125 -5.17 14.09 21.11
CA GLY A 125 -6.28 14.60 21.93
C GLY A 125 -7.67 14.47 21.32
N LYS A 126 -8.68 14.31 22.20
CA LYS A 126 -10.11 14.09 21.88
C LYS A 126 -10.74 15.21 21.03
N ARG A 127 -10.11 16.39 20.98
CA ARG A 127 -10.59 17.58 20.23
C ARG A 127 -9.82 17.85 18.93
N LYS A 128 -8.91 16.96 18.49
CA LYS A 128 -8.11 17.13 17.25
C LYS A 128 -7.51 18.55 17.10
N ARG A 129 -7.13 19.18 18.22
CA ARG A 129 -6.83 20.63 18.29
C ARG A 129 -5.62 21.06 17.44
N ASN A 130 -4.74 20.12 17.11
CA ASN A 130 -3.51 20.38 16.35
C ASN A 130 -3.57 19.84 14.91
N ALA A 131 -4.74 19.48 14.40
CA ALA A 131 -4.89 18.97 13.05
C ALA A 131 -4.69 20.11 12.03
N GLN A 132 -3.48 20.22 11.49
CA GLN A 132 -3.18 21.20 10.46
C GLN A 132 -3.91 20.82 9.17
N HIS A 133 -4.57 21.80 8.57
CA HIS A 133 -5.22 21.65 7.30
C HIS A 133 -4.19 21.89 6.19
N PHE A 134 -4.03 20.90 5.32
CA PHE A 134 -3.21 20.97 4.13
C PHE A 134 -4.07 21.18 2.91
N GLU A 135 -3.53 21.94 1.97
CA GLU A 135 -4.05 22.06 0.62
C GLU A 135 -3.50 20.93 -0.24
N SER A 136 -4.15 20.64 -1.38
CA SER A 136 -3.70 19.59 -2.33
C SER A 136 -2.22 19.75 -2.71
N ASN A 137 -1.77 20.99 -2.84
CA ASN A 137 -0.43 21.32 -3.30
C ASN A 137 0.58 21.48 -2.14
N THR A 138 0.17 21.27 -0.89
CA THR A 138 1.10 21.36 0.25
C THR A 138 2.15 20.25 0.18
N ALA A 139 3.42 20.60 0.35
CA ALA A 139 4.52 19.65 0.39
C ALA A 139 4.48 18.86 1.72
N LEU A 140 4.60 17.53 1.63
CA LEU A 140 4.62 16.62 2.77
C LEU A 140 6.05 16.28 3.19
N CYS A 141 6.85 15.86 2.23
CA CYS A 141 8.25 15.48 2.44
C CYS A 141 9.06 15.65 1.16
N LYS A 142 10.38 15.54 1.30
CA LYS A 142 11.34 15.43 0.22
C LYS A 142 11.94 14.03 0.27
N VAL A 143 11.89 13.34 -0.85
CA VAL A 143 12.47 12.02 -1.04
C VAL A 143 13.77 12.21 -1.81
N CYS A 144 14.88 11.70 -1.29
CA CYS A 144 16.17 11.72 -1.98
C CYS A 144 16.36 10.40 -2.73
N ALA A 145 16.65 10.47 -4.03
CA ALA A 145 17.06 9.33 -4.83
C ALA A 145 18.20 9.79 -5.74
N ASN A 146 19.29 9.01 -5.79
CA ASN A 146 20.50 9.32 -6.57
C ASN A 146 21.01 10.78 -6.41
N GLY A 147 21.01 11.30 -5.17
CA GLY A 147 21.43 12.68 -4.87
C GLY A 147 20.44 13.79 -5.27
N THR A 148 19.30 13.45 -5.87
CA THR A 148 18.25 14.39 -6.28
C THR A 148 17.06 14.34 -5.32
N PHE A 149 16.51 15.52 -4.99
CA PHE A 149 15.35 15.64 -4.11
C PHE A 149 14.03 15.78 -4.88
N TYR A 150 13.09 14.88 -4.60
CA TYR A 150 11.74 14.83 -5.15
C TYR A 150 10.73 15.24 -4.08
N VAL A 151 9.94 16.28 -4.34
CA VAL A 151 8.96 16.79 -3.37
C VAL A 151 7.65 16.02 -3.52
N VAL A 152 7.23 15.34 -2.46
CA VAL A 152 5.93 14.66 -2.36
C VAL A 152 4.90 15.62 -1.77
N ARG A 153 3.65 15.56 -2.24
CA ARG A 153 2.60 16.51 -1.85
C ARG A 153 1.35 15.81 -1.37
N CYS A 154 0.45 16.59 -0.79
CA CYS A 154 -0.75 16.07 -0.17
C CYS A 154 -1.74 15.46 -1.18
N CYS A 155 -1.75 15.91 -2.43
CA CYS A 155 -2.70 15.54 -3.51
C CYS A 155 -4.16 15.93 -3.20
N VAL A 156 -4.61 15.76 -1.97
CA VAL A 156 -5.96 15.98 -1.48
C VAL A 156 -5.94 17.01 -0.37
N LYS A 157 -6.88 17.96 -0.42
CA LYS A 157 -7.09 18.92 0.66
C LYS A 157 -7.71 18.21 1.88
N GLY A 158 -7.13 18.40 3.05
CA GLY A 158 -7.64 17.75 4.27
C GLY A 158 -6.77 18.00 5.50
N SER A 159 -7.20 17.42 6.62
CA SER A 159 -6.42 17.46 7.86
C SER A 159 -5.35 16.38 7.87
N LEU A 160 -4.09 16.75 8.09
CA LEU A 160 -3.01 15.78 8.34
C LEU A 160 -3.26 15.07 9.68
N LEU A 161 -3.33 13.74 9.67
CA LEU A 161 -3.50 12.94 10.89
C LEU A 161 -2.17 12.34 11.36
N GLU A 162 -1.44 11.77 10.41
CA GLU A 162 -0.23 10.99 10.68
C GLU A 162 0.75 11.09 9.50
N VAL A 163 2.03 11.10 9.84
CA VAL A 163 3.16 11.02 8.92
C VAL A 163 3.99 9.80 9.32
N ASN A 164 4.52 9.06 8.35
CA ASN A 164 5.32 7.88 8.63
C ASN A 164 6.76 8.25 9.00
N ASN A 165 6.98 8.54 10.28
CA ASN A 165 8.29 8.90 10.81
C ASN A 165 9.32 7.76 10.71
N ARG A 166 8.90 6.51 10.42
CA ARG A 166 9.82 5.39 10.18
C ARG A 166 10.71 5.65 8.97
N LEU A 167 10.21 6.37 7.97
CA LEU A 167 10.95 6.64 6.73
C LEU A 167 12.22 7.49 6.93
N ILE A 168 12.31 8.23 8.05
CA ILE A 168 13.53 8.96 8.44
C ILE A 168 14.65 7.97 8.78
N LYS A 169 14.32 6.84 9.40
CA LYS A 169 15.29 5.81 9.83
C LYS A 169 15.44 4.69 8.81
N GLN A 170 14.38 4.41 8.05
CA GLN A 170 14.27 3.29 7.12
C GLN A 170 13.65 3.76 5.80
N PRO A 171 14.40 4.49 4.96
CA PRO A 171 13.93 4.93 3.64
C PRO A 171 13.64 3.76 2.70
N ASP A 172 14.29 2.60 2.90
CA ASP A 172 14.12 1.37 2.10
C ASP A 172 12.69 0.83 2.08
N LEU A 173 11.84 1.23 3.03
CA LEU A 173 10.42 0.88 3.02
C LEU A 173 9.71 1.42 1.77
N LEU A 174 10.14 2.56 1.23
CA LEU A 174 9.61 3.08 -0.03
C LEU A 174 10.03 2.23 -1.23
N ASN A 175 11.22 1.62 -1.20
CA ASN A 175 11.70 0.78 -2.29
C ASN A 175 11.04 -0.61 -2.27
N SER A 176 10.87 -1.18 -1.07
CA SER A 176 10.38 -2.54 -0.88
C SER A 176 8.86 -2.66 -0.78
N SER A 177 8.19 -1.68 -0.17
CA SER A 177 6.78 -1.78 0.22
C SER A 177 6.07 -0.42 0.20
N ALA A 178 6.29 0.35 -0.88
CA ALA A 178 5.77 1.72 -1.06
C ALA A 178 4.27 1.83 -0.77
N ASP A 179 3.48 0.83 -1.19
CA ASP A 179 2.03 0.78 -1.09
C ASP A 179 1.49 0.26 0.25
N ARG A 180 2.37 -0.27 1.11
CA ARG A 180 2.02 -0.88 2.41
C ARG A 180 2.66 -0.13 3.57
N GLU A 181 3.85 -0.55 4.00
CA GLU A 181 4.55 0.04 5.14
C GLU A 181 5.28 1.34 4.77
N GLY A 182 5.52 1.56 3.48
CA GLY A 182 6.13 2.75 2.90
C GLY A 182 5.18 3.94 2.69
N TYR A 183 3.97 3.93 3.26
CA TYR A 183 3.07 5.09 3.15
C TYR A 183 3.74 6.35 3.70
N ILE A 184 3.42 7.51 3.14
CA ILE A 184 4.04 8.79 3.52
C ILE A 184 3.19 9.50 4.56
N ALA A 185 1.89 9.62 4.31
CA ALA A 185 0.99 10.35 5.18
C ALA A 185 -0.45 9.82 5.13
N ILE A 186 -1.20 10.08 6.20
CA ILE A 186 -2.63 9.81 6.31
C ILE A 186 -3.37 11.14 6.48
N ILE A 187 -4.30 11.41 5.57
CA ILE A 187 -5.07 12.64 5.49
C ILE A 187 -6.55 12.33 5.66
N MET A 188 -7.26 13.22 6.35
CA MET A 188 -8.72 13.22 6.43
C MET A 188 -9.29 14.38 5.60
N PRO A 189 -9.68 14.14 4.34
CA PRO A 189 -10.42 15.14 3.57
C PRO A 189 -11.82 15.35 4.11
N LYS A 190 -12.37 16.56 3.86
CA LYS A 190 -13.82 16.78 4.00
C LYS A 190 -14.53 16.13 2.82
N PRO A 191 -15.77 15.62 2.99
CA PRO A 191 -16.54 15.03 1.90
C PRO A 191 -16.68 15.96 0.68
N SER A 192 -16.84 17.27 0.92
CA SER A 192 -16.92 18.30 -0.12
C SER A 192 -15.62 18.46 -0.91
N ASP A 193 -14.47 18.34 -0.25
CA ASP A 193 -13.16 18.53 -0.88
C ASP A 193 -12.77 17.27 -1.66
N TRP A 194 -13.15 16.08 -1.18
CA TRP A 194 -12.95 14.83 -1.90
C TRP A 194 -13.68 14.84 -3.26
N LEU A 195 -14.93 15.28 -3.30
CA LEU A 195 -15.71 15.31 -4.54
C LEU A 195 -15.06 16.17 -5.62
N LYS A 196 -14.38 17.26 -5.23
CA LYS A 196 -13.70 18.17 -6.17
C LYS A 196 -12.45 17.55 -6.81
N ILE A 197 -11.71 16.75 -6.04
CA ILE A 197 -10.44 16.16 -6.51
C ILE A 197 -10.65 14.79 -7.16
N LYS A 198 -11.74 14.08 -6.83
CA LYS A 198 -12.00 12.72 -7.30
C LYS A 198 -11.88 12.61 -8.82
N ASP A 199 -12.44 13.56 -9.55
CA ASP A 199 -12.48 13.56 -11.02
C ASP A 199 -11.11 13.88 -11.65
N SER A 200 -10.17 14.42 -10.88
CA SER A 200 -8.78 14.64 -11.32
C SER A 200 -7.86 13.44 -11.05
N LEU A 201 -8.33 12.47 -10.25
CA LEU A 201 -7.56 11.29 -9.90
C LEU A 201 -7.94 10.13 -10.83
N LEU A 202 -6.95 9.35 -11.23
CA LEU A 202 -7.15 8.16 -12.04
C LEU A 202 -7.44 6.95 -11.18
N SER A 203 -8.33 6.08 -11.63
CA SER A 203 -8.47 4.73 -11.08
C SER A 203 -7.22 3.89 -11.37
N TYR A 204 -7.08 2.76 -10.67
CA TYR A 204 -5.98 1.82 -10.88
C TYR A 204 -5.86 1.35 -12.34
N GLU A 205 -6.99 1.04 -13.00
CA GLU A 205 -6.99 0.59 -14.39
C GLU A 205 -6.59 1.70 -15.37
N GLU A 206 -7.10 2.91 -15.18
CA GLU A 206 -6.76 4.06 -16.01
C GLU A 206 -5.28 4.43 -15.87
N TYR A 207 -4.76 4.38 -14.65
CA TYR A 207 -3.36 4.63 -14.37
C TYR A 207 -2.43 3.60 -15.04
N ASN A 208 -2.77 2.31 -14.94
CA ASN A 208 -1.98 1.26 -15.59
C ASN A 208 -2.00 1.41 -17.12
N LYS A 209 -3.15 1.77 -17.71
CA LYS A 209 -3.26 2.06 -19.15
C LYS A 209 -2.40 3.28 -19.54
N LEU A 210 -2.46 4.36 -18.77
CA LEU A 210 -1.68 5.57 -19.01
C LEU A 210 -0.16 5.31 -18.98
N ARG A 211 0.29 4.46 -18.04
CA ARG A 211 1.71 4.15 -17.85
C ARG A 211 2.20 2.90 -18.60
N GLY A 212 1.33 2.24 -19.36
CA GLY A 212 1.68 1.04 -20.13
C GLY A 212 2.08 -0.15 -19.25
N LEU A 213 1.46 -0.29 -18.08
CA LEU A 213 1.68 -1.40 -17.14
C LEU A 213 0.74 -2.60 -17.41
N CYS A 214 -0.07 -2.52 -18.46
CA CYS A 214 -1.02 -3.54 -18.89
C CYS A 214 -0.59 -4.16 -20.21
#